data_AF-A0A8I2K126-F1
#
_entry.id   AF-A0A8I2K126-F1
#
_cell.length_a   1.000
_cell.length_b   1.000
_cell.length_c   1.000
_cell.angle_alpha   90.00
_cell.angle_beta   90.00
_cell.angle_gamma   90.00
#
_symmetry.space_group_name_H-M   'P 1'
#
loop_
_entity.id
_entity.type
_entity.pdbx_description
1 polymer ?
#
loop_
_entity_poly.entity_id
_entity_poly.type
_entity_poly.pdbx_seq_one_letter_code
_entity_poly.pdbx_strand_id
1 'polypeptide(L)'
;MQLNRTVIISSEDSSIAKELFKNLVQEEDVILMVVLGNDEKAKKAVKYADARARVEIQGFQRKVAWVLNKTFFKEELYPEVSLDKGESDFSIETIDEIVAFSVSLSDTIKDVVKANEKIDFSRIELAFLEAGIQKS
;
A
#
# COMPACT_ATOMS: atom_id res chain seq x y z
N MET A 1 -1.71 17.81 -9.71
CA MET A 1 -2.57 17.12 -8.71
C MET A 1 -2.01 17.45 -7.34
N GLN A 2 -2.84 17.81 -6.37
CA GLN A 2 -2.39 18.06 -4.99
C GLN A 2 -2.68 16.81 -4.15
N LEU A 3 -1.63 16.18 -3.65
CA LEU A 3 -1.68 14.99 -2.80
C LEU A 3 -1.11 15.38 -1.43
N ASN A 4 -1.85 15.13 -0.36
CA ASN A 4 -1.48 15.61 0.99
C ASN A 4 -1.07 14.47 1.94
N ARG A 5 -1.43 13.24 1.62
CA ARG A 5 -1.12 12.03 2.41
C ARG A 5 -0.34 10.99 1.58
N THR A 6 0.08 11.38 0.39
CA THR A 6 0.81 10.50 -0.53
C THR A 6 2.29 10.85 -0.55
N VAL A 7 3.13 9.84 -0.35
CA VAL A 7 4.55 9.88 -0.64
C VAL A 7 4.78 9.21 -1.98
N ILE A 8 5.48 9.91 -2.88
CA ILE A 8 5.82 9.37 -4.20
C ILE A 8 7.16 8.66 -4.08
N ILE A 9 7.20 7.39 -4.49
CA ILE A 9 8.38 6.54 -4.52
C ILE A 9 8.82 6.38 -5.98
N SER A 10 9.91 7.06 -6.33
CA SER A 10 10.52 7.04 -7.66
C SER A 10 11.76 6.15 -7.66
N SER A 11 12.05 5.48 -8.78
CA SER A 11 13.25 4.64 -8.93
C SER A 11 14.51 5.43 -9.36
N GLU A 12 14.45 6.77 -9.39
CA GLU A 12 15.58 7.63 -9.79
C GLU A 12 16.75 7.55 -8.79
N ASP A 13 16.44 7.46 -7.49
CA ASP A 13 17.40 7.17 -6.44
C ASP A 13 16.92 5.96 -5.63
N SER A 14 17.47 4.80 -5.98
CA SER A 14 17.13 3.51 -5.36
C SER A 14 17.35 3.52 -3.83
N SER A 15 18.40 4.17 -3.35
CA SER A 15 18.74 4.15 -1.92
C SER A 15 17.74 4.97 -1.12
N ILE A 16 17.46 6.19 -1.58
CA ILE A 16 16.46 7.06 -0.95
C ILE A 16 15.07 6.44 -1.02
N ALA A 17 14.71 5.84 -2.16
CA ALA A 17 13.40 5.22 -2.35
C ALA A 17 13.17 4.03 -1.40
N LYS A 18 14.18 3.18 -1.19
CA LYS A 18 14.14 2.08 -0.21
C LYS A 18 13.98 2.59 1.21
N GLU A 19 14.78 3.57 1.61
CA GLU A 19 14.72 4.14 2.96
C GLU A 19 13.34 4.78 3.22
N LEU A 20 12.83 5.57 2.27
CA LEU A 20 11.49 6.15 2.38
C LEU A 20 10.40 5.08 2.49
N PHE A 21 10.45 4.06 1.63
CA PHE A 21 9.45 3.00 1.64
C PHE A 21 9.49 2.21 2.95
N LYS A 22 10.68 1.84 3.41
CA LYS A 22 10.89 1.15 4.69
C LYS A 22 10.34 1.95 5.87
N ASN A 23 10.65 3.24 5.94
CA ASN A 23 10.14 4.12 7.00
C ASN A 23 8.61 4.22 7.00
N LEU A 24 7.97 4.15 5.83
CA LEU A 24 6.51 4.15 5.72
C LEU A 24 5.88 2.84 6.17
N VAL A 25 6.53 1.70 5.91
CA VAL A 25 6.06 0.38 6.32
C VAL A 25 6.15 0.23 7.84
N GLN A 26 7.27 0.61 8.43
CA GLN A 26 7.58 0.41 9.86
C GLN A 26 6.94 1.42 10.81
N GLU A 27 6.05 2.28 10.32
CA GLU A 27 5.45 3.35 11.12
C GLU A 27 4.28 2.79 11.95
N GLU A 28 4.49 2.62 13.26
CA GLU A 28 3.65 1.82 14.17
C GLU A 28 2.17 2.23 14.25
N ASP A 29 1.84 3.49 13.94
CA ASP A 29 0.50 4.06 14.00
C ASP A 29 -0.07 4.44 12.61
N VAL A 30 0.57 3.97 11.54
CA VAL A 30 0.18 4.27 10.17
C VAL A 30 -0.28 3.03 9.42
N ILE A 31 -1.47 3.18 8.87
CA ILE A 31 -2.00 2.35 7.82
C ILE A 31 -1.43 2.82 6.49
N LEU A 32 -0.64 1.96 5.84
CA LEU A 32 -0.05 2.27 4.54
C LEU A 32 -0.85 1.62 3.41
N MET A 33 -1.31 2.45 2.46
CA MET A 33 -1.81 2.00 1.17
C MET A 33 -0.71 2.12 0.13
N VAL A 34 -0.30 1.02 -0.49
CA VAL A 34 0.67 1.04 -1.58
C VAL A 34 -0.08 1.00 -2.90
N VAL A 35 0.17 1.97 -3.77
CA VAL A 35 -0.36 2.02 -5.14
C VAL A 35 0.78 1.87 -6.13
N LEU A 36 0.59 1.00 -7.11
CA LEU A 36 1.63 0.57 -8.06
C LEU A 36 1.37 1.09 -9.47
N GLY A 37 2.42 1.60 -10.10
CA GLY A 37 2.45 2.04 -11.50
C GLY A 37 2.15 3.53 -11.70
N ASN A 38 2.32 4.00 -12.93
CA ASN A 38 2.13 5.41 -13.31
C ASN A 38 1.05 5.59 -14.41
N ASP A 39 0.23 4.57 -14.63
CA ASP A 39 -0.86 4.62 -15.59
C ASP A 39 -2.08 5.39 -15.02
N GLU A 40 -3.10 5.57 -15.86
CA GLU A 40 -4.33 6.27 -15.48
C GLU A 40 -5.12 5.56 -14.37
N LYS A 41 -4.96 4.23 -14.22
CA LYS A 41 -5.63 3.49 -13.14
C LYS A 41 -4.95 3.78 -11.81
N ALA A 42 -3.61 3.70 -11.76
CA ALA A 42 -2.81 4.04 -10.59
C ALA A 42 -3.06 5.49 -10.15
N LYS A 43 -3.05 6.46 -11.08
CA LYS A 43 -3.35 7.86 -10.77
C LYS A 43 -4.74 8.06 -10.15
N LYS A 44 -5.75 7.36 -10.66
CA LYS A 44 -7.11 7.38 -10.08
C LYS A 44 -7.15 6.75 -8.69
N ALA A 45 -6.47 5.62 -8.52
CA ALA A 45 -6.36 4.92 -7.24
C ALA A 45 -5.69 5.79 -6.18
N VAL A 46 -4.55 6.43 -6.50
CA VAL A 46 -3.86 7.37 -5.62
C VAL A 46 -4.75 8.53 -5.22
N LYS A 47 -5.42 9.16 -6.19
CA LYS A 47 -6.31 10.30 -5.90
C LYS A 47 -7.43 9.91 -4.94
N TYR A 48 -7.98 8.71 -5.11
CA TYR A 48 -9.01 8.20 -4.21
C TYR A 48 -8.43 7.89 -2.83
N ALA A 49 -7.32 7.15 -2.76
CA ALA A 49 -6.66 6.77 -1.52
C ALA A 49 -6.24 7.99 -0.69
N ASP A 50 -5.65 9.01 -1.32
CA ASP A 50 -5.24 10.27 -0.67
C ASP A 50 -6.44 10.99 -0.03
N ALA A 51 -7.58 11.01 -0.72
CA ALA A 51 -8.81 11.61 -0.19
C ALA A 51 -9.34 10.86 1.04
N ARG A 52 -9.25 9.53 1.05
CA ARG A 52 -9.70 8.68 2.17
C ARG A 52 -8.73 8.66 3.34
N ALA A 53 -7.45 8.88 3.07
CA ALA A 53 -6.41 8.96 4.09
C ALA A 53 -6.56 10.20 5.01
N ARG A 54 -7.46 11.12 4.69
CA ARG A 54 -7.79 12.30 5.53
C ARG A 54 -8.61 11.96 6.77
N VAL A 55 -9.29 10.81 6.77
CA VAL A 55 -10.16 10.39 7.87
C VAL A 55 -9.35 9.48 8.78
N GLU A 56 -9.11 9.93 10.01
CA GLU A 56 -8.59 9.07 11.07
C GLU A 56 -9.70 8.08 11.48
N ILE A 57 -9.33 6.80 11.61
CA ILE A 57 -10.23 5.77 12.13
C ILE A 57 -9.55 5.12 13.33
N GLN A 58 -10.25 5.10 14.46
CA GLN A 58 -9.82 4.44 15.70
C GLN A 58 -8.41 4.86 16.18
N GLY A 59 -7.99 6.09 15.88
CA GLY A 59 -6.69 6.64 16.31
C GLY A 59 -5.52 6.37 15.37
N PHE A 60 -5.70 5.56 14.32
CA PHE A 60 -4.65 5.28 13.34
C PHE A 60 -4.63 6.33 12.22
N GLN A 61 -3.41 6.75 11.86
CA GLN A 61 -3.18 7.58 10.69
C GLN A 61 -3.18 6.72 9.41
N ARG A 62 -3.39 7.38 8.27
CA ARG A 62 -3.36 6.73 6.97
C ARG A 62 -2.40 7.46 6.05
N LYS A 63 -1.57 6.71 5.34
CA LYS A 63 -0.67 7.24 4.30
C LYS A 63 -0.82 6.42 3.03
N VAL A 64 -0.39 7.01 1.92
CA VAL A 64 -0.33 6.36 0.63
C VAL A 64 1.13 6.37 0.15
N ALA A 65 1.69 5.23 -0.18
CA ALA A 65 2.92 5.12 -0.95
C ALA A 65 2.57 4.93 -2.41
N TRP A 66 2.93 5.87 -3.27
CA TRP A 66 2.74 5.73 -4.71
C TRP A 66 4.06 5.32 -5.38
N VAL A 67 4.18 4.03 -5.71
CA VAL A 67 5.37 3.47 -6.35
C VAL A 67 5.18 3.49 -7.86
N LEU A 68 5.95 4.34 -8.55
CA LEU A 68 5.74 4.62 -9.97
C LEU A 68 6.14 3.46 -10.89
N ASN A 69 7.10 2.64 -10.45
CA ASN A 69 7.69 1.55 -11.23
C ASN A 69 7.45 0.20 -10.53
N LYS A 70 6.62 -0.66 -11.15
CA LYS A 70 6.26 -1.98 -10.60
C LYS A 70 7.45 -2.95 -10.56
N THR A 71 8.34 -2.89 -11.55
CA THR A 71 9.56 -3.71 -11.59
C THR A 71 10.47 -3.33 -10.42
N PHE A 72 10.68 -2.03 -10.21
CA PHE A 72 11.44 -1.55 -9.06
C PHE A 72 10.82 -1.99 -7.72
N PHE A 73 9.49 -1.90 -7.59
CA PHE A 73 8.81 -2.43 -6.41
C PHE A 73 9.16 -3.91 -6.19
N LYS A 74 9.02 -4.73 -7.23
CA LYS A 74 9.23 -6.18 -7.16
C LYS A 74 10.66 -6.56 -6.79
N GLU A 75 11.64 -5.87 -7.35
CA GLU A 75 13.05 -6.22 -7.19
C GLU A 75 13.64 -5.65 -5.89
N GLU A 76 13.20 -4.45 -5.48
CA GLU A 76 13.95 -3.65 -4.52
C GLU A 76 13.16 -3.27 -3.25
N LEU A 77 11.83 -3.17 -3.33
CA LEU A 77 10.99 -2.72 -2.22
C LEU A 77 10.19 -3.84 -1.58
N TYR A 78 9.80 -4.84 -2.37
CA TYR A 78 9.05 -5.99 -1.91
C TYR A 78 9.72 -6.76 -0.76
N PRO A 79 11.06 -6.90 -0.68
CA PRO A 79 11.71 -7.52 0.48
C PRO A 79 11.47 -6.79 1.82
N GLU A 80 11.07 -5.51 1.79
CA GLU A 80 10.79 -4.73 2.99
C GLU A 80 9.38 -4.97 3.56
N VAL A 81 8.52 -5.71 2.85
CA VAL A 81 7.18 -6.10 3.31
C VAL A 81 7.08 -7.61 3.50
N SER A 82 6.42 -8.03 4.58
CA SER A 82 6.14 -9.43 4.84
C SER A 82 4.87 -9.89 4.12
N LEU A 83 4.87 -11.13 3.63
CA LEU A 83 3.64 -11.78 3.20
C LEU A 83 2.96 -12.43 4.40
N ASP A 84 1.63 -12.28 4.49
CA ASP A 84 0.86 -13.17 5.33
C ASP A 84 0.84 -14.54 4.65
N LYS A 85 1.33 -15.57 5.33
CA LYS A 85 1.29 -16.95 4.82
C LYS A 85 -0.14 -17.52 4.81
N GLY A 86 -1.11 -16.83 5.40
CA GLY A 86 -2.46 -17.35 5.62
C GLY A 86 -3.47 -17.12 4.50
N GLU A 87 -3.58 -15.91 3.94
CA GLU A 87 -4.83 -15.53 3.23
C GLU A 87 -4.71 -14.47 2.13
N SER A 88 -3.51 -13.98 1.78
CA SER A 88 -3.44 -12.95 0.73
C SER A 88 -3.41 -13.58 -0.67
N ASP A 89 -4.35 -13.18 -1.54
CA ASP A 89 -4.30 -13.36 -3.01
C ASP A 89 -3.08 -12.65 -3.67
N PHE A 90 -2.20 -12.08 -2.85
CA PHE A 90 -0.97 -11.43 -3.30
C PHE A 90 0.05 -12.49 -3.73
N SER A 91 0.43 -12.42 -5.00
CA SER A 91 1.63 -13.07 -5.50
C SER A 91 2.50 -12.04 -6.19
N ILE A 92 3.80 -12.09 -5.93
CA ILE A 92 4.77 -11.24 -6.63
C ILE A 92 4.83 -11.55 -8.14
N GLU A 93 4.32 -12.72 -8.55
CA GLU A 93 4.19 -13.11 -9.95
C GLU A 93 3.02 -12.39 -10.64
N THR A 94 1.99 -11.99 -9.88
CA THR A 94 0.82 -11.27 -10.38
C THR A 94 0.90 -9.75 -10.16
N ILE A 95 2.07 -9.22 -9.78
CA ILE A 95 2.27 -7.80 -9.44
C ILE A 95 1.82 -6.84 -10.56
N ASP A 96 1.94 -7.26 -11.81
CA ASP A 96 1.53 -6.46 -12.97
C ASP A 96 0.02 -6.27 -13.03
N GLU A 97 -0.74 -7.20 -12.47
CA GLU A 97 -2.20 -7.15 -12.35
C GLU A 97 -2.66 -6.33 -11.14
N ILE A 98 -1.77 -6.08 -10.18
CA ILE A 98 -2.07 -5.37 -8.93
C ILE A 98 -1.99 -3.86 -9.15
N VAL A 99 -3.01 -3.13 -8.72
CA VAL A 99 -3.02 -1.66 -8.71
C VAL A 99 -2.70 -1.14 -7.32
N ALA A 100 -3.23 -1.76 -6.27
CA ALA A 100 -2.99 -1.33 -4.91
C ALA A 100 -3.11 -2.49 -3.92
N PHE A 101 -2.53 -2.32 -2.74
CA PHE A 101 -2.69 -3.22 -1.60
C PHE A 101 -2.44 -2.44 -0.32
N SER A 102 -2.96 -2.92 0.81
CA SER A 102 -2.65 -2.35 2.11
C SER A 102 -1.51 -3.09 2.79
N VAL A 103 -0.79 -2.39 3.65
CA VAL A 103 0.16 -2.98 4.59
C VAL A 103 -0.40 -2.77 6.00
N SER A 104 -0.50 -3.86 6.76
CA SER A 104 -0.97 -3.83 8.15
C SER A 104 0.12 -3.33 9.10
N LEU A 105 -0.24 -3.10 10.37
CA LEU A 105 0.69 -2.69 11.43
C LEU A 105 1.72 -3.78 11.82
N SER A 106 1.63 -4.96 11.21
CA SER A 106 2.62 -6.04 11.35
C SER A 106 3.45 -6.17 10.07
N ASP A 107 3.62 -5.07 9.33
CA ASP A 107 4.36 -4.98 8.07
C ASP A 107 3.91 -5.98 7.00
N THR A 108 2.64 -6.39 7.06
CA THR A 108 2.13 -7.52 6.27
C THR A 108 1.19 -7.06 5.18
N ILE A 109 1.35 -7.56 3.95
CA ILE A 109 0.45 -7.25 2.83
C ILE A 109 -0.96 -7.81 3.08
N LYS A 110 -1.97 -6.96 2.87
CA LYS A 110 -3.39 -7.28 2.98
C LYS A 110 -4.17 -6.67 1.80
N ASP A 111 -5.35 -7.25 1.55
CA ASP A 111 -6.41 -6.78 0.64
C ASP A 111 -5.91 -6.18 -0.69
N VAL A 112 -5.61 -7.07 -1.63
CA VAL A 112 -5.06 -6.74 -2.94
C VAL A 112 -6.16 -6.30 -3.90
N VAL A 113 -5.96 -5.15 -4.54
CA VAL A 113 -6.85 -4.63 -5.58
C VAL A 113 -6.21 -4.87 -6.95
N LYS A 114 -6.89 -5.69 -7.77
CA LYS A 114 -6.47 -5.96 -9.15
C LYS A 114 -6.98 -4.90 -10.12
N ALA A 115 -6.32 -4.78 -11.26
CA ALA A 115 -6.59 -3.74 -12.26
C ALA A 115 -7.94 -3.88 -12.97
N ASN A 116 -8.60 -5.03 -12.86
CA ASN A 116 -9.92 -5.34 -13.41
C ASN A 116 -11.05 -5.16 -12.37
N GLU A 117 -10.72 -4.89 -11.10
CA GLU A 117 -11.70 -4.77 -10.03
C GLU A 117 -12.13 -3.31 -9.81
N LYS A 118 -13.36 -3.15 -9.32
CA LYS A 118 -13.79 -1.87 -8.77
C LYS A 118 -13.08 -1.71 -7.42
N ILE A 119 -12.36 -0.61 -7.26
CA ILE A 119 -11.62 -0.36 -6.02
C ILE A 119 -12.63 -0.20 -4.87
N ASP A 120 -12.67 -1.18 -3.97
CA ASP A 120 -13.54 -1.20 -2.79
C ASP A 120 -12.73 -0.99 -1.52
N PHE A 121 -12.70 0.26 -1.07
CA PHE A 121 -11.95 0.67 0.11
C PHE A 121 -12.60 0.26 1.43
N SER A 122 -13.80 -0.33 1.39
CA SER A 122 -14.50 -0.84 2.58
C SER A 122 -13.93 -2.20 3.02
N ARG A 123 -13.36 -2.96 2.08
CA ARG A 123 -12.64 -4.21 2.37
C ARG A 123 -11.30 -3.94 3.06
N ILE A 124 -10.66 -2.83 2.68
CA ILE A 124 -9.43 -2.34 3.30
C ILE A 124 -9.70 -2.05 4.79
N GLU A 125 -10.83 -1.41 5.11
CA GLU A 125 -11.27 -1.14 6.48
C GLU A 125 -11.55 -2.42 7.29
N LEU A 126 -12.11 -3.45 6.67
CA LEU A 126 -12.34 -4.77 7.28
C LEU A 126 -11.02 -5.50 7.58
N ALA A 127 -10.05 -5.48 6.66
CA ALA A 127 -8.72 -6.05 6.88
C ALA A 127 -7.99 -5.41 8.08
N PHE A 128 -8.25 -4.12 8.36
CA PHE A 128 -7.73 -3.45 9.55
C PHE A 128 -8.37 -3.91 10.85
N LEU A 129 -9.70 -4.07 10.87
CA LEU A 129 -10.42 -4.59 12.04
C LEU A 129 -9.94 -6.00 12.39
N GLU A 130 -9.72 -6.85 11.39
CA GLU A 130 -9.31 -8.24 11.60
C GLU A 130 -7.84 -8.38 12.02
N ALA A 131 -6.93 -7.55 11.47
CA ALA A 131 -5.53 -7.54 11.87
C ALA A 131 -5.32 -7.08 13.32
N GLY A 132 -6.16 -6.18 13.83
CA GLY A 132 -6.13 -5.74 15.22
C GLY A 132 -6.57 -6.81 16.23
N ILE A 133 -7.43 -7.76 15.82
CA ILE A 133 -7.95 -8.84 16.67
C ILE A 133 -6.90 -9.95 16.88
N GLN A 134 -5.95 -10.15 15.96
CA GLN A 134 -4.90 -11.17 16.12
C GLN A 134 -3.76 -10.77 17.08
N LYS A 135 -3.74 -9.53 17.59
CA LYS A 135 -2.76 -9.08 18.59
C LYS A 135 -3.19 -9.29 20.05
N SER A 136 -4.33 -9.97 20.30
CA SER A 136 -4.82 -10.31 21.66
C SER A 136 -4.61 -11.77 22.05
#